data_AF-A0A2X2BM57-F1
#
_entry.id   AF-A0A2X2BM57-F1
#
_cell.length_a   1.000
_cell.length_b   1.000
_cell.length_c   1.000
_cell.angle_alpha   90.00
_cell.angle_beta   90.00
_cell.angle_gamma   90.00
#
_symmetry.space_group_name_H-M   'P 1'
#
loop_
_entity.id
_entity.type
_entity.pdbx_description
1 polymer ?
#
loop_
_entity_poly.entity_id
_entity_poly.type
_entity_poly.pdbx_seq_one_letter_code
_entity_poly.pdbx_strand_id
1 'polypeptide(L)'
;MGLKAYPQHYAIGTDKADNDSIYWKYRKLQTLVMTDYPQFAPIVKKAYQEWEAKTALEQKEMEANYLSMSKKNKAAADNMLNEFNLRVMADAEQLTENLTNQLFTLKTKNIQDEIFFANQSKKD
;
A
#
# COMPACT_ATOMS: atom_id res chain seq x y z
N MET A 1 -12.08 -12.86 19.40
CA MET A 1 -11.03 -13.14 18.40
C MET A 1 -10.97 -11.93 17.49
N GLY A 2 -9.80 -11.33 17.31
CA GLY A 2 -9.65 -10.08 16.56
C GLY A 2 -8.34 -9.37 16.90
N LEU A 3 -7.97 -8.36 16.09
CA LEU A 3 -6.83 -7.49 16.34
C LEU A 3 -6.89 -6.92 17.75
N LYS A 4 -5.79 -7.06 18.50
CA LYS A 4 -5.72 -6.59 19.89
C LYS A 4 -5.68 -5.06 19.97
N ALA A 5 -5.09 -4.42 18.97
CA ALA A 5 -5.13 -2.98 18.74
C ALA A 5 -4.79 -2.71 17.27
N TYR A 6 -5.41 -1.69 16.67
CA TYR A 6 -4.98 -1.20 15.36
C TYR A 6 -3.67 -0.41 15.51
N PRO A 7 -2.77 -0.46 14.52
CA PRO A 7 -1.60 0.40 14.51
C PRO A 7 -2.00 1.89 14.61
N GLN A 8 -1.24 2.69 15.36
CA GLN A 8 -1.62 4.07 15.69
C GLN A 8 -1.85 4.95 14.45
N HIS A 9 -1.08 4.75 13.38
CA HIS A 9 -1.22 5.48 12.11
C HIS A 9 -2.54 5.22 11.36
N TYR A 10 -3.29 4.16 11.71
CA TYR A 10 -4.65 3.92 11.22
C TYR A 10 -5.71 4.77 11.94
N ALA A 11 -5.37 5.39 13.07
CA ALA A 11 -6.33 6.09 13.94
C ALA A 11 -6.16 7.63 13.97
N ILE A 12 -5.17 8.18 13.25
CA ILE A 12 -4.75 9.59 13.40
C ILE A 12 -5.02 10.48 12.17
N GLY A 13 -5.91 10.08 11.26
CA GLY A 13 -6.25 10.91 10.09
C GLY A 13 -6.92 12.22 10.49
N THR A 14 -6.43 13.34 9.96
CA THR A 14 -7.02 14.69 10.15
C THR A 14 -7.55 15.27 8.84
N ASP A 15 -8.12 16.48 8.89
CA ASP A 15 -8.54 17.24 7.70
C ASP A 15 -7.36 17.82 6.90
N LYS A 16 -6.13 17.77 7.43
CA LYS A 16 -4.92 18.25 6.77
C LYS A 16 -4.04 17.10 6.32
N ALA A 17 -3.49 17.23 5.12
CA ALA A 17 -2.58 16.23 4.57
C ALA A 17 -1.30 16.08 5.43
N ASP A 18 -1.00 14.84 5.80
CA ASP A 18 0.20 14.45 6.54
C ASP A 18 0.88 13.24 5.87
N ASN A 19 2.08 12.90 6.31
CA ASN A 19 2.82 11.73 5.83
C ASN A 19 2.67 10.51 6.75
N ASP A 20 2.00 10.66 7.88
CA ASP A 20 2.00 9.64 8.94
C ASP A 20 0.72 8.80 8.94
N SER A 21 -0.42 9.42 8.65
CA SER A 21 -1.71 8.72 8.61
C SER A 21 -1.83 7.87 7.36
N ILE A 22 -2.31 6.64 7.55
CA ILE A 22 -2.58 5.74 6.43
C ILE A 22 -3.62 6.34 5.46
N TYR A 23 -4.57 7.12 6.00
CA TYR A 23 -5.58 7.81 5.23
C TYR A 23 -4.96 8.74 4.18
N TRP A 24 -4.05 9.61 4.60
CA TRP A 24 -3.40 10.53 3.68
C TRP A 24 -2.40 9.86 2.75
N LYS A 25 -1.76 8.75 3.17
CA LYS A 25 -0.94 7.91 2.26
C LYS A 25 -1.77 7.39 1.10
N TYR A 26 -2.94 6.79 1.35
CA TYR A 26 -3.83 6.32 0.29
C TYR A 26 -4.36 7.46 -0.57
N ARG A 27 -4.78 8.58 0.04
CA ARG A 27 -5.28 9.74 -0.71
C ARG A 27 -4.21 10.34 -1.64
N LYS A 28 -2.95 10.41 -1.20
CA LYS A 28 -1.83 10.86 -2.03
C LYS A 28 -1.61 9.97 -3.24
N LEU A 29 -1.55 8.65 -3.04
CA LEU A 29 -1.45 7.70 -4.14
C LEU A 29 -2.61 7.89 -5.12
N GLN A 30 -3.84 7.93 -4.60
CA GLN A 30 -5.04 8.10 -5.43
C GLN A 30 -4.99 9.40 -6.24
N THR A 31 -4.69 10.54 -5.61
CA THR A 31 -4.60 11.83 -6.30
C THR A 31 -3.52 11.80 -7.38
N LEU A 32 -2.35 11.20 -7.10
CA LEU A 32 -1.28 11.09 -8.09
C LEU A 32 -1.68 10.22 -9.29
N VAL A 33 -2.33 9.07 -9.04
CA VAL A 33 -2.88 8.22 -10.12
C VAL A 33 -3.82 8.99 -11.02
N MET A 34 -4.67 9.86 -10.45
CA MET A 34 -5.62 10.66 -11.23
C MET A 34 -4.95 11.72 -12.13
N THR A 35 -3.68 12.06 -11.92
CA THR A 35 -2.95 13.02 -12.78
C THR A 35 -2.59 12.45 -14.15
N ASP A 36 -2.52 11.13 -14.27
CA ASP A 36 -2.31 10.39 -15.53
C ASP A 36 -2.91 8.98 -15.40
N TYR A 37 -4.24 8.95 -15.32
CA TYR A 37 -4.96 7.71 -15.04
C TYR A 37 -4.66 6.58 -16.05
N PRO A 38 -4.60 6.82 -17.38
CA PRO A 38 -4.28 5.76 -18.35
C PRO A 38 -2.92 5.12 -18.11
N GLN A 39 -1.89 5.90 -17.75
CA GLN A 39 -0.56 5.36 -17.48
C GLN A 39 -0.46 4.71 -16.11
N PHE A 40 -1.02 5.34 -15.07
CA PHE A 40 -0.76 4.99 -13.68
C PHE A 40 -1.70 3.96 -13.09
N ALA A 41 -2.99 3.95 -13.49
CA ALA A 41 -3.96 3.01 -12.94
C ALA A 41 -3.58 1.53 -13.19
N PRO A 42 -3.07 1.13 -14.37
CA PRO A 42 -2.64 -0.26 -14.59
C PRO A 42 -1.51 -0.71 -13.65
N ILE A 43 -0.54 0.17 -13.37
CA ILE A 43 0.59 -0.13 -12.48
C ILE A 43 0.09 -0.42 -11.07
N VAL A 44 -0.75 0.48 -10.54
CA VAL A 44 -1.30 0.36 -9.18
C VAL A 44 -2.21 -0.87 -9.07
N LYS A 45 -3.12 -1.07 -10.02
CA LYS A 45 -4.03 -2.23 -10.02
C LYS A 45 -3.26 -3.55 -10.01
N LYS A 46 -2.24 -3.68 -10.88
CA LYS A 46 -1.42 -4.88 -10.94
C LYS A 46 -0.71 -5.15 -9.61
N ALA A 47 -0.08 -4.14 -9.03
CA ALA A 47 0.66 -4.29 -7.78
C ALA A 47 -0.23 -4.71 -6.60
N TYR A 48 -1.43 -4.12 -6.48
CA TYR A 48 -2.39 -4.53 -5.45
C TYR A 48 -2.95 -5.92 -5.71
N GLN A 49 -3.25 -6.29 -6.96
CA GLN A 49 -3.71 -7.65 -7.29
C GLN A 49 -2.68 -8.72 -6.93
N GLU A 50 -1.40 -8.47 -7.22
CA GLU A 50 -0.31 -9.38 -6.84
C GLU A 50 -0.16 -9.51 -5.32
N TRP A 51 -0.25 -8.39 -4.60
CA TRP A 51 -0.22 -8.38 -3.14
C TRP A 51 -1.43 -9.08 -2.51
N GLU A 52 -2.64 -8.85 -3.01
CA GLU A 52 -3.88 -9.51 -2.58
C GLU A 52 -3.79 -11.02 -2.79
N ALA A 53 -3.33 -11.46 -3.97
CA ALA A 53 -3.17 -12.88 -4.28
C ALA A 53 -2.17 -13.56 -3.34
N LYS A 54 -1.02 -12.92 -3.08
CA LYS A 54 -0.03 -13.42 -2.12
C LYS A 54 -0.60 -13.49 -0.70
N THR A 55 -1.23 -12.42 -0.24
CA THR A 55 -1.81 -12.32 1.11
C THR A 55 -2.90 -13.37 1.32
N ALA A 56 -3.73 -13.64 0.32
CA ALA A 56 -4.78 -14.66 0.38
C ALA A 56 -4.21 -16.08 0.56
N LEU A 57 -3.06 -16.39 -0.04
CA LEU A 57 -2.38 -17.68 0.18
C LEU A 57 -1.81 -17.77 1.60
N GLU A 58 -1.09 -16.73 2.04
CA GLU A 58 -0.53 -16.67 3.39
C GLU A 58 -1.61 -16.71 4.47
N GLN A 59 -2.77 -16.10 4.22
CA GLN A 59 -3.92 -16.14 5.13
C GLN A 59 -4.45 -17.56 5.30
N LYS A 60 -4.60 -18.33 4.21
CA LYS A 60 -5.05 -19.73 4.28
C LYS A 60 -4.10 -20.60 5.11
N GLU A 61 -2.79 -20.41 4.93
CA GLU A 61 -1.78 -21.11 5.71
C GLU A 61 -1.83 -20.71 7.19
N MET A 62 -1.95 -19.42 7.48
CA MET A 62 -2.09 -18.89 8.84
C MET A 62 -3.34 -19.46 9.53
N GLU A 63 -4.49 -19.49 8.86
CA GLU A 63 -5.75 -20.02 9.39
C GLU A 63 -5.64 -21.51 9.73
N ALA A 64 -5.03 -22.31 8.86
CA ALA A 64 -4.77 -23.73 9.13
C ALA A 64 -3.87 -23.92 10.37
N ASN A 65 -2.79 -23.14 10.46
CA ASN A 65 -1.89 -23.15 11.62
C ASN A 65 -2.63 -22.73 12.89
N TYR A 66 -3.49 -21.71 12.82
CA TYR A 66 -4.25 -21.20 13.95
C TYR A 66 -5.20 -22.25 14.51
N LEU A 67 -5.93 -22.95 13.65
CA LEU A 67 -6.87 -24.01 14.05
C LEU A 67 -6.14 -25.19 14.73
N SER A 68 -4.93 -25.52 14.27
CA SER A 68 -4.13 -26.58 14.90
C SER A 68 -3.59 -26.16 16.28
N MET A 69 -3.14 -24.91 16.39
CA MET A 69 -2.48 -24.39 17.59
C MET A 69 -3.49 -24.02 18.66
N SER A 70 -4.63 -23.44 18.30
CA SER A 70 -5.66 -23.00 19.25
C SER A 70 -6.20 -24.12 20.13
N LYS A 71 -6.21 -25.36 19.63
CA LYS A 71 -6.58 -26.57 20.40
C LYS A 71 -5.57 -26.94 21.49
N LYS A 72 -4.31 -26.52 21.35
CA LYS A 72 -3.19 -26.84 22.26
C LYS A 72 -2.81 -25.67 23.14
N ASN A 73 -2.73 -24.48 22.55
CA ASN A 73 -2.31 -23.24 23.19
C ASN A 73 -3.02 -22.06 22.50
N LYS A 74 -4.15 -21.66 23.08
CA LYS A 74 -4.96 -20.55 22.56
C LYS A 74 -4.22 -19.22 22.57
N ALA A 75 -3.44 -18.93 23.62
CA ALA A 75 -2.72 -17.66 23.73
C ALA A 75 -1.67 -17.49 22.63
N ALA A 76 -0.93 -18.56 22.33
CA ALA A 76 0.04 -18.56 21.22
C ALA A 76 -0.65 -18.40 19.86
N ALA A 77 -1.77 -19.09 19.63
CA ALA A 77 -2.53 -18.97 18.39
C ALA A 77 -3.06 -17.54 18.19
N ASP A 78 -3.61 -16.92 19.24
CA ASP A 78 -4.10 -15.55 19.19
C ASP A 78 -2.97 -14.52 18.96
N ASN A 79 -1.76 -14.78 19.44
CA ASN A 79 -0.59 -13.95 19.13
C ASN A 79 -0.18 -14.07 17.66
N MET A 80 -0.09 -15.29 17.12
CA MET A 80 0.24 -15.52 15.71
C MET A 80 -0.76 -14.83 14.77
N LEU A 81 -2.06 -14.92 15.07
CA LEU A 81 -3.09 -14.20 14.30
C LEU A 81 -2.89 -12.69 14.35
N ASN A 82 -2.53 -12.15 15.52
CA ASN A 82 -2.30 -10.72 15.68
C ASN A 82 -1.05 -10.25 14.91
N GLU A 83 0.05 -11.00 14.99
CA GLU A 83 1.29 -10.72 14.24
C GLU A 83 1.05 -10.76 12.73
N PHE A 84 0.30 -11.75 12.25
CA PHE A 84 -0.09 -11.82 10.83
C PHE A 84 -0.84 -10.57 10.40
N ASN A 85 -1.87 -10.17 11.14
CA ASN A 85 -2.67 -8.99 10.81
C ASN A 85 -1.85 -7.70 10.81
N LEU A 86 -0.97 -7.52 11.80
CA LEU A 86 -0.08 -6.35 11.88
C LEU A 86 0.88 -6.30 10.68
N ARG A 87 1.45 -7.44 10.29
CA ARG A 87 2.31 -7.53 9.11
C ARG A 87 1.55 -7.20 7.83
N VAL A 88 0.35 -7.75 7.62
CA VAL A 88 -0.46 -7.46 6.42
C VAL A 88 -0.78 -5.97 6.32
N MET A 89 -1.09 -5.30 7.42
CA MET A 89 -1.29 -3.84 7.44
C MET A 89 -0.01 -3.09 7.05
N ALA A 90 1.14 -3.45 7.65
CA ALA A 90 2.42 -2.82 7.35
C ALA A 90 2.85 -3.04 5.88
N ASP A 91 2.62 -4.25 5.33
CA ASP A 91 2.91 -4.57 3.94
C ASP A 91 2.06 -3.72 2.98
N ALA A 92 0.77 -3.51 3.30
CA ALA A 92 -0.13 -2.65 2.51
C ALA A 92 0.28 -1.18 2.55
N GLU A 93 0.68 -0.68 3.71
CA GLU A 93 1.22 0.67 3.89
C GLU A 93 2.49 0.86 3.06
N GLN A 94 3.45 -0.05 3.20
CA GLN A 94 4.71 0.00 2.47
C GLN A 94 4.50 -0.07 0.95
N LEU A 95 3.57 -0.91 0.48
CA LEU A 95 3.18 -0.98 -0.92
C LEU A 95 2.66 0.37 -1.43
N THR A 96 1.81 1.04 -0.64
CA THR A 96 1.25 2.37 -0.96
C THR A 96 2.35 3.41 -1.14
N GLU A 97 3.31 3.45 -0.22
CA GLU A 97 4.44 4.38 -0.27
C GLU A 97 5.34 4.11 -1.48
N ASN A 98 5.65 2.84 -1.74
CA ASN A 98 6.48 2.44 -2.88
C ASN A 98 5.84 2.83 -4.20
N LEU A 99 4.54 2.57 -4.36
CA LEU A 99 3.79 2.98 -5.55
C LEU A 99 3.77 4.50 -5.69
N THR A 100 3.55 5.23 -4.59
CA THR A 100 3.57 6.70 -4.61
C THR A 100 4.90 7.23 -5.14
N ASN A 101 6.03 6.72 -4.62
CA ASN A 101 7.37 7.12 -5.05
C ASN A 101 7.68 6.72 -6.50
N GLN A 102 7.27 5.53 -6.92
CA GLN A 102 7.41 5.07 -8.30
C GLN A 102 6.66 5.99 -9.26
N LEU A 103 5.41 6.33 -8.95
CA LEU A 103 4.58 7.17 -9.80
C LEU A 103 5.09 8.61 -9.85
N PHE A 104 5.58 9.15 -8.73
CA PHE A 104 6.21 10.47 -8.70
C PHE A 104 7.46 10.51 -9.59
N THR A 105 8.26 9.45 -9.56
CA THR A 105 9.45 9.31 -10.41
C THR A 105 9.08 9.32 -11.88
N LEU A 106 8.08 8.51 -12.27
CA LEU A 106 7.57 8.46 -13.65
C LEU A 106 7.01 9.81 -14.09
N LYS A 107 6.15 10.44 -13.27
CA LYS A 107 5.56 11.75 -13.60
C LYS A 107 6.61 12.82 -13.78
N THR A 108 7.62 12.85 -12.90
CA THR A 108 8.73 13.82 -12.99
C THR A 108 9.51 13.63 -14.28
N LYS A 109 9.80 12.38 -14.66
CA LYS A 109 10.47 12.07 -15.94
C LYS A 109 9.64 12.55 -17.14
N ASN A 110 8.34 12.22 -17.19
CA ASN A 110 7.48 12.63 -18.29
C ASN A 110 7.45 14.17 -18.44
N ILE A 111 7.34 14.91 -17.33
CA ILE A 111 7.35 16.38 -17.34
C ILE A 111 8.70 16.91 -17.86
N GLN A 112 9.82 16.33 -17.44
CA GLN A 112 11.15 16.74 -17.92
C GLN A 112 11.30 16.52 -19.42
N ASP A 113 10.85 15.37 -19.93
CA ASP A 113 10.88 15.04 -21.34
C ASP A 113 10.01 16.03 -22.14
N GLU A 114 8.77 16.30 -21.70
CA GLU A 114 7.87 17.28 -22.32
C GLU A 114 8.46 18.69 -22.39
N ILE A 115 9.02 19.19 -21.28
CA ILE A 115 9.65 20.53 -21.23
C ILE A 115 10.89 20.58 -22.13
N PHE A 116 11.71 19.52 -22.13
CA PHE A 116 12.90 19.46 -22.97
C PHE A 116 12.53 19.52 -24.47
N PHE A 117 11.57 18.71 -24.91
CA PHE A 117 11.07 18.76 -26.29
C PHE A 117 10.48 20.13 -26.65
N ALA A 118 9.69 20.73 -25.75
CA ALA A 118 9.12 22.06 -25.96
C ALA A 118 10.17 23.18 -26.07
N ASN A 119 11.34 23.01 -25.46
CA ASN A 119 12.45 23.96 -25.55
C ASN A 119 13.30 23.76 -26.81
N GLN A 120 13.39 22.54 -27.33
CA GLN A 120 14.05 22.29 -28.62
C GLN A 120 13.22 22.88 -29.78
N SER A 121 11.91 22.69 -29.80
CA SER A 121 11.03 23.18 -30.87
C SER A 121 10.90 24.71 -30.94
N LYS A 122 11.38 25.45 -29.95
CA LYS A 122 11.41 26.92 -29.92
C LYS A 122 12.75 27.52 -30.39
N LYS A 123 13.74 26.69 -30.70
CA LYS A 123 15.07 27.13 -31.18
C LYS A 123 15.20 27.10 -32.71
N ASP A 124 14.16 26.65 -33.40
CA ASP A 124 13.97 26.71 -34.85
C ASP A 124 12.98 27.82 -35.21
#